data_AF-A0A9D2GT76-F1
#
_entry.id   AF-A0A9D2GT76-F1
#
_cell.length_a   1.000
_cell.length_b   1.000
_cell.length_c   1.000
_cell.angle_alpha   90.00
_cell.angle_beta   90.00
_cell.angle_gamma   90.00
#
_symmetry.space_group_name_H-M   'P 1'
#
loop_
_entity.id
_entity.type
_entity.pdbx_description
1 polymer ?
#
loop_
_entity_poly.entity_id
_entity_poly.type
_entity_poly.pdbx_seq_one_letter_code
_entity_poly.pdbx_strand_id
1 'polypeptide(L)'
;SYYDNYTINGQNVNGTLTLSENIADLGGMACITEYAVSNGLDLDKIYKSYASIWAIKDRPEYEAYKLIVDVHSPGKVRVNAVLSAIDNFYTTYDIKETDGMYKEPSIRPSIW
;
A
#
# COMPACT_ATOMS: atom_id res chain seq x y z
N SER A 1 -13.84 0.68 4.88
CA SER A 1 -12.73 -0.14 4.35
C SER A 1 -11.39 0.46 4.79
N TYR A 2 -10.33 -0.34 4.95
CA TYR A 2 -8.98 0.14 5.28
C TYR A 2 -8.50 1.24 4.31
N TYR A 3 -8.86 1.11 3.03
CA TYR A 3 -8.49 2.04 1.95
C TYR A 3 -9.30 3.35 1.93
N ASP A 4 -10.50 3.40 2.55
CA ASP A 4 -11.35 4.61 2.54
C ASP A 4 -10.73 5.78 3.32
N ASN A 5 -9.71 5.49 4.14
CA ASN A 5 -8.99 6.48 4.94
C ASN A 5 -7.88 7.21 4.17
N TYR A 6 -7.60 6.80 2.92
CA TYR A 6 -6.61 7.45 2.09
C TYR A 6 -7.25 8.53 1.23
N THR A 7 -6.54 9.65 1.08
CA THR A 7 -6.99 10.76 0.24
C THR A 7 -5.95 11.13 -0.80
N ILE A 8 -6.44 11.56 -1.96
CA ILE A 8 -5.66 12.11 -3.06
C ILE A 8 -6.34 13.40 -3.50
N ASN A 9 -5.59 14.51 -3.47
CA ASN A 9 -6.10 15.86 -3.73
C ASN A 9 -7.39 16.21 -2.96
N GLY A 10 -7.49 15.74 -1.71
CA GLY A 10 -8.65 15.99 -0.84
C GLY A 10 -9.87 15.12 -1.12
N GLN A 11 -9.79 14.16 -2.05
CA GLN A 11 -10.86 13.19 -2.31
C GLN A 11 -10.48 11.82 -1.73
N ASN A 12 -11.45 11.14 -1.14
CA ASN A 12 -11.23 9.81 -0.57
C ASN A 12 -11.12 8.76 -1.68
N VAL A 13 -10.23 7.79 -1.49
CA VAL A 13 -10.23 6.57 -2.30
C VAL A 13 -11.48 5.76 -1.95
N ASN A 14 -12.12 5.18 -2.98
CA ASN A 14 -13.23 4.26 -2.80
C ASN A 14 -12.70 2.83 -2.61
N GLY A 15 -12.58 2.39 -1.36
CA GLY A 15 -12.08 1.07 -0.98
C GLY A 15 -13.02 -0.09 -1.34
N THR A 16 -14.27 0.19 -1.67
CA THR A 16 -15.21 -0.82 -2.22
C THR A 16 -14.96 -1.03 -3.71
N LEU A 17 -14.81 0.06 -4.47
CA LEU A 17 -14.48 0.01 -5.91
C LEU A 17 -13.13 -0.69 -6.14
N THR A 18 -12.14 -0.37 -5.31
CA THR A 18 -10.77 -0.84 -5.49
C THR A 18 -10.47 -2.18 -4.80
N LEU A 19 -11.47 -2.80 -4.17
CA LEU A 19 -11.29 -3.93 -3.26
C LEU A 19 -10.51 -5.10 -3.86
N SER A 20 -10.84 -5.53 -5.08
CA SER A 20 -10.21 -6.70 -5.71
C SER A 20 -8.71 -6.50 -5.94
N GLU A 21 -8.32 -5.35 -6.48
CA GLU A 21 -6.93 -5.01 -6.76
C GLU A 21 -6.14 -4.77 -5.48
N ASN A 22 -6.77 -4.15 -4.48
CA ASN A 22 -6.16 -3.96 -3.17
C ASN A 22 -5.84 -5.30 -2.48
N ILE A 23 -6.75 -6.29 -2.60
CA ILE A 23 -6.51 -7.66 -2.10
C ILE A 23 -5.35 -8.31 -2.86
N ALA A 24 -5.30 -8.14 -4.18
CA ALA A 24 -4.23 -8.69 -5.01
C ALA A 24 -2.86 -8.11 -4.63
N ASP A 25 -2.76 -6.80 -4.42
CA ASP A 25 -1.52 -6.16 -3.99
C ASP A 25 -1.07 -6.62 -2.61
N LEU A 26 -2.00 -6.67 -1.64
CA LEU A 26 -1.71 -7.11 -0.28
C LEU A 26 -1.19 -8.54 -0.27
N GLY A 27 -1.88 -9.45 -0.96
CA GLY A 27 -1.46 -10.85 -1.07
C GLY A 27 -0.13 -11.00 -1.80
N GLY A 28 0.09 -10.26 -2.89
CA GLY A 28 1.33 -10.29 -3.64
C GLY A 28 2.54 -9.86 -2.81
N MET A 29 2.44 -8.74 -2.10
CA MET A 29 3.53 -8.26 -1.26
C MET A 29 3.74 -9.06 0.03
N ALA A 30 2.69 -9.67 0.59
CA ALA A 30 2.83 -10.63 1.67
C ALA A 30 3.66 -11.84 1.22
N CYS A 31 3.32 -12.44 0.08
CA CYS A 31 4.07 -13.57 -0.49
C CYS A 31 5.53 -13.22 -0.82
N ILE A 32 5.76 -12.06 -1.46
CA ILE A 32 7.13 -11.58 -1.76
C ILE A 32 7.94 -11.37 -0.48
N THR A 33 7.32 -10.79 0.56
CA THR A 33 7.99 -10.54 1.85
C THR A 33 8.36 -11.86 2.53
N GLU A 34 7.44 -12.82 2.60
CA GLU A 34 7.70 -14.13 3.19
C GLU A 34 8.83 -14.87 2.46
N TYR A 35 8.81 -14.85 1.13
CA TYR A 35 9.88 -15.42 0.31
C TYR A 35 11.23 -14.75 0.60
N ALA A 36 11.26 -13.43 0.67
CA ALA A 36 12.47 -12.66 0.94
C ALA A 36 13.05 -12.99 2.32
N VAL A 37 12.23 -13.03 3.37
CA VAL A 37 12.64 -13.40 4.72
C VAL A 37 13.21 -14.81 4.75
N SER A 38 12.50 -15.77 4.14
CA SER A 38 12.91 -17.18 4.11
C SER A 38 14.25 -17.42 3.39
N ASN A 39 14.63 -16.51 2.48
CA ASN A 39 15.86 -16.60 1.71
C ASN A 39 16.92 -15.55 2.12
N GLY A 40 16.69 -14.80 3.21
CA GLY A 40 17.64 -13.79 3.70
C GLY A 40 17.88 -12.64 2.72
N LEU A 41 16.87 -12.27 1.92
CA LEU A 41 16.95 -11.16 0.97
C LEU A 41 16.74 -9.80 1.65
N ASP A 42 17.29 -8.77 1.02
CA ASP A 42 17.25 -7.39 1.51
C ASP A 42 15.86 -6.75 1.30
N LEU A 43 15.07 -6.68 2.37
CA LEU A 43 13.71 -6.14 2.35
C LEU A 43 13.68 -4.64 1.99
N ASP A 44 14.69 -3.85 2.37
CA ASP A 44 14.74 -2.43 2.03
C ASP A 44 14.80 -2.24 0.50
N LYS A 45 15.62 -3.04 -0.19
CA LYS A 45 15.68 -3.03 -1.65
C LYS A 45 14.36 -3.46 -2.29
N ILE A 46 13.72 -4.48 -1.75
CA ILE A 46 12.44 -4.98 -2.28
C ILE A 46 11.34 -3.92 -2.12
N TYR A 47 11.20 -3.34 -0.94
CA TYR A 47 10.18 -2.31 -0.68
C TYR A 47 10.43 -1.03 -1.48
N LYS A 48 11.68 -0.60 -1.62
CA LYS A 48 12.04 0.51 -2.53
C LYS A 48 11.75 0.20 -3.99
N SER A 49 11.98 -1.04 -4.42
CA SER A 49 11.63 -1.49 -5.78
C SER A 49 10.12 -1.45 -5.99
N TYR A 50 9.34 -1.97 -5.04
CA TYR A 50 7.88 -1.91 -5.08
C TYR A 50 7.36 -0.47 -5.12
N ALA A 51 7.94 0.43 -4.32
CA ALA A 51 7.60 1.85 -4.37
C ALA A 51 7.93 2.48 -5.74
N SER A 52 9.06 2.09 -6.34
CA SER A 52 9.55 2.66 -7.60
C SER A 52 8.69 2.26 -8.80
N ILE A 53 8.16 1.04 -8.86
CA ILE A 53 7.28 0.62 -9.96
C ILE A 53 5.95 1.38 -9.99
N TRP A 54 5.53 1.94 -8.86
CA TRP A 54 4.31 2.74 -8.71
C TRP A 54 4.55 4.25 -8.75
N ALA A 55 5.77 4.69 -9.10
CA ALA A 55 6.08 6.10 -9.25
C ALA A 55 5.32 6.70 -10.45
N ILE A 56 4.17 7.29 -10.17
CA ILE A 56 3.29 7.93 -11.15
C ILE A 56 2.88 9.32 -10.67
N LYS A 57 2.74 10.24 -11.63
CA LYS A 57 2.19 11.58 -11.40
C LYS A 57 1.21 11.91 -12.51
N ASP A 58 -0.05 12.03 -12.13
CA ASP A 58 -1.13 12.38 -13.04
C ASP A 58 -1.45 13.87 -12.99
N ARG A 59 -2.20 14.35 -13.99
CA ARG A 59 -2.83 15.66 -13.92
C ARG A 59 -3.99 15.60 -12.91
N PRO A 60 -4.26 16.67 -12.13
CA PRO A 60 -5.30 16.65 -11.11
C PRO A 60 -6.68 16.20 -11.62
N GLU A 61 -7.06 16.61 -12.84
CA GLU A 61 -8.34 16.27 -13.45
C GLU A 61 -8.41 14.79 -13.81
N TYR A 62 -7.30 14.22 -14.29
CA TYR A 62 -7.22 12.80 -14.61
C TYR A 62 -7.18 11.92 -13.35
N GLU A 63 -6.49 12.39 -12.31
CA GLU A 63 -6.46 11.72 -11.01
C GLU A 63 -7.85 11.68 -10.37
N ALA A 64 -8.59 12.80 -10.39
CA ALA A 64 -9.97 12.86 -9.94
C ALA A 64 -10.90 11.93 -10.75
N TYR A 65 -10.71 11.86 -12.07
CA TYR A 65 -11.45 10.92 -12.92
C TYR A 65 -11.18 9.46 -12.53
N LYS A 66 -9.91 9.06 -12.36
CA LYS A 66 -9.54 7.69 -12.00
C LYS A 66 -10.11 7.25 -10.65
N LEU A 67 -10.18 8.14 -9.66
CA LEU A 67 -10.80 7.84 -8.36
C LEU A 67 -12.26 7.38 -8.47
N ILE A 68 -12.94 7.68 -9.58
CA ILE A 68 -14.35 7.34 -9.82
C ILE A 68 -14.50 6.05 -10.63
N VAL A 69 -13.61 5.81 -11.60
CA VAL A 69 -13.80 4.75 -12.60
C VAL A 69 -12.79 3.62 -12.55
N ASP A 70 -11.60 3.85 -11.98
CA ASP A 70 -10.52 2.88 -11.97
C ASP A 70 -10.66 1.94 -10.76
N VAL A 71 -10.53 0.64 -11.02
CA VAL A 71 -10.53 -0.39 -9.97
C VAL A 71 -9.20 -0.47 -9.24
N HIS A 72 -8.16 0.22 -9.73
CA HIS A 72 -6.88 0.31 -9.04
C HIS A 72 -6.83 1.54 -8.13
N SER A 73 -6.37 1.35 -6.90
CA SER A 73 -5.99 2.48 -6.04
C SER A 73 -4.88 3.31 -6.73
N PRO A 74 -4.82 4.63 -6.50
CA PRO A 74 -3.72 5.47 -6.98
C PRO A 74 -2.35 4.94 -6.52
N GLY A 75 -1.30 5.08 -7.35
CA GLY A 75 0.00 4.44 -7.10
C GLY A 75 0.57 4.70 -5.70
N LYS A 76 0.50 5.96 -5.23
CA LYS A 76 0.92 6.32 -3.87
C LYS A 76 0.14 5.56 -2.78
N VAL A 77 -1.16 5.35 -2.99
CA VAL A 77 -2.02 4.61 -2.06
C VAL A 77 -1.72 3.13 -2.11
N ARG A 78 -1.50 2.54 -3.30
CA ARG A 78 -1.07 1.13 -3.44
C ARG A 78 0.18 0.87 -2.59
N VAL A 79 1.20 1.70 -2.73
CA VAL A 79 2.44 1.57 -1.95
C VAL A 79 2.20 1.76 -0.46
N ASN A 80 1.62 2.90 -0.08
CA ASN A 80 1.53 3.25 1.34
C ASN A 80 0.59 2.31 2.10
N ALA A 81 -0.56 1.95 1.53
CA ALA A 81 -1.52 1.09 2.19
C ALA A 81 -0.98 -0.34 2.36
N VAL A 82 -0.33 -0.88 1.33
CA VAL A 82 0.20 -2.24 1.34
C VAL A 82 1.38 -2.36 2.30
N LEU A 83 2.39 -1.49 2.21
CA LEU A 83 3.54 -1.58 3.11
C LEU A 83 3.17 -1.33 4.57
N SER A 84 2.23 -0.42 4.86
CA SER A 84 1.76 -0.18 6.23
C SER A 84 0.99 -1.35 6.85
N ALA A 85 0.57 -2.33 6.03
CA ALA A 85 -0.09 -3.54 6.48
C ALA A 85 0.87 -4.70 6.77
N ILE A 86 2.15 -4.60 6.38
CA ILE A 86 3.14 -5.66 6.50
C ILE A 86 3.98 -5.46 7.77
N ASP A 87 3.98 -6.41 8.69
CA ASP A 87 4.72 -6.26 9.97
C ASP A 87 6.23 -6.09 9.76
N ASN A 88 6.81 -6.76 8.77
CA ASN A 88 8.22 -6.61 8.41
C ASN A 88 8.60 -5.21 7.92
N PHE A 89 7.65 -4.40 7.44
CA PHE A 89 7.91 -3.00 7.11
C PHE A 89 8.30 -2.21 8.37
N TYR A 90 7.64 -2.49 9.50
CA TYR A 90 7.89 -1.81 10.77
C TYR A 90 9.29 -2.11 11.29
N THR A 91 9.73 -3.36 11.21
CA THR A 91 11.07 -3.76 11.64
C THR A 91 12.16 -3.30 10.67
N THR A 92 11.88 -3.29 9.36
CA THR A 92 12.84 -2.86 8.33
C THR A 92 13.17 -1.37 8.45
N TYR A 93 12.19 -0.53 8.81
CA TYR A 93 12.35 0.93 8.84
C TYR A 93 12.26 1.56 10.23
N ASP A 94 12.18 0.77 11.31
CA ASP A 94 11.99 1.26 12.70
C ASP A 94 10.78 2.19 12.84
N ILE A 95 9.65 1.80 12.23
CA ILE A 95 8.41 2.59 12.20
C ILE A 95 7.80 2.67 13.59
N LYS A 96 7.49 3.89 14.04
CA LYS A 96 6.91 4.22 15.34
C LYS A 96 5.50 4.77 15.18
N GLU A 97 4.73 4.77 16.27
CA GLU A 97 3.39 5.36 16.35
C GLU A 97 3.31 6.81 15.85
N THR A 98 4.42 7.55 15.93
CA THR A 98 4.55 8.94 15.48
C THR A 98 4.74 9.09 13.98
N ASP A 99 5.01 8.01 13.25
CA ASP A 99 5.33 8.05 11.82
C ASP A 99 4.07 7.98 10.96
N GLY A 100 4.06 8.69 9.83
CA GLY A 100 2.86 8.85 9.00
C GLY A 100 2.31 7.57 8.36
N MET A 101 3.13 6.52 8.25
CA MET A 101 2.73 5.20 7.73
C MET A 101 2.41 4.19 8.84
N TYR A 102 2.47 4.58 10.11
CA TYR A 102 2.07 3.70 11.18
C TYR A 102 0.56 3.42 11.14
N LYS A 103 0.20 2.14 11.35
CA LYS A 103 -1.16 1.67 11.58
C LYS A 103 -1.16 0.78 12.80
N GLU A 104 -2.16 0.93 13.67
CA GLU A 104 -2.35 0.01 14.79
C GLU A 104 -2.46 -1.44 14.29
N PRO A 105 -1.81 -2.43 14.94
CA PRO A 105 -1.87 -3.83 14.50
C PRO A 105 -3.29 -4.35 14.28
N SER A 106 -4.26 -3.90 15.10
CA SER A 106 -5.67 -4.32 15.02
C SER A 106 -6.42 -3.84 13.78
N ILE A 107 -5.90 -2.85 13.05
CA ILE A 107 -6.54 -2.31 11.84
C ILE A 107 -5.78 -2.68 10.55
N ARG A 108 -4.62 -3.34 10.67
CA ARG A 108 -3.86 -3.81 9.51
C ARG A 108 -4.62 -4.97 8.87
N PRO A 109 -4.93 -4.91 7.57
CA PRO A 109 -5.52 -6.05 6.89
C PRO A 109 -4.50 -7.19 6.85
N SER A 110 -4.88 -8.35 7.37
CA SER A 110 -4.16 -9.60 7.16
C SER A 110 -4.95 -10.45 6.17
N ILE A 111 -4.30 -10.83 5.08
CA ILE A 111 -4.84 -11.72 4.08
C ILE A 111 -3.79 -12.82 3.96
N TRP A 112 -4.19 -14.03 4.37
CA TRP A 112 -3.39 -15.26 4.49
C TRP A 112 -2.61 -15.41 5.80
#